data_AF-F6FHY4-F1
#
_entry.id   AF-F6FHY4-F1
#
_cell.length_a   1.000
_cell.length_b   1.000
_cell.length_c   1.000
_cell.angle_alpha   90.00
_cell.angle_beta   90.00
_cell.angle_gamma   90.00
#
_symmetry.space_group_name_H-M   'P 1'
#
loop_
_entity.id
_entity.type
_entity.pdbx_description
1 polymer ?
#
loop_
_entity_poly.entity_id
_entity_poly.type
_entity_poly.pdbx_seq_one_letter_code
_entity_poly.pdbx_strand_id
1 'polypeptide(L)'
;MSVLPKAGLGFAGLAGASGLGYLGVKQFSSKPKETFKSKYALAVKGFLNDDKVLGKKVDALNQSSASPKHTDLLEAQKQKKASNDAGAKEALKRGCSDIYDKAIESDFLEDFKNYCSFNNEDKIETGKTLVADKNDFTNHLNSFKGKKVEELQAGFKSIKKPSEDGADETWKEAMLGECKRLSKEIFEGEIPNFKEFCAK
;
A
#
# COMPACT_ATOMS: atom_id res chain seq x y z
N MET A 1 83.11 -17.43 -41.08
CA MET A 1 81.95 -17.77 -41.94
C MET A 1 80.78 -18.01 -40.98
N SER A 2 79.87 -17.04 -40.82
CA SER A 2 78.50 -17.05 -41.41
C SER A 2 77.76 -18.36 -41.11
N VAL A 3 76.57 -18.44 -40.48
CA VAL A 3 75.42 -17.54 -40.35
C VAL A 3 74.49 -18.05 -39.21
N LEU A 4 73.85 -17.15 -38.45
CA LEU A 4 72.49 -17.31 -37.86
C LEU A 4 71.44 -17.09 -38.99
N PRO A 5 70.11 -17.36 -38.89
CA PRO A 5 69.21 -17.47 -37.70
C PRO A 5 68.17 -18.63 -37.79
N LYS A 6 67.32 -18.96 -36.81
CA LYS A 6 66.04 -18.30 -36.41
C LYS A 6 65.54 -19.04 -35.14
N ALA A 7 65.49 -18.37 -34.00
CA ALA A 7 64.33 -17.61 -33.50
C ALA A 7 63.16 -18.49 -33.03
N GLY A 8 63.13 -18.72 -31.72
CA GLY A 8 61.99 -19.21 -30.93
C GLY A 8 62.06 -18.62 -29.52
N LEU A 9 61.79 -17.32 -29.41
CA LEU A 9 61.46 -16.59 -28.18
C LEU A 9 60.06 -17.06 -27.71
N GLY A 10 59.74 -17.23 -26.43
CA GLY A 10 60.53 -17.04 -25.22
C GLY A 10 59.71 -17.23 -23.95
N PHE A 11 60.46 -17.09 -22.85
CA PHE A 11 60.10 -16.64 -21.49
C PHE A 11 59.18 -17.50 -20.60
N ALA A 12 59.87 -18.06 -19.60
CA ALA A 12 59.36 -18.43 -18.29
C ALA A 12 58.69 -17.24 -17.58
N GLY A 13 57.57 -17.53 -16.91
CA GLY A 13 56.94 -16.67 -15.91
C GLY A 13 56.85 -17.45 -14.58
N LEU A 14 57.45 -16.87 -13.55
CA LEU A 14 57.66 -17.42 -12.21
C LEU A 14 56.39 -17.81 -11.45
N ALA A 15 56.59 -18.75 -10.51
CA ALA A 15 55.68 -19.07 -9.43
C ALA A 15 55.29 -17.82 -8.61
N GLY A 16 54.00 -17.72 -8.28
CA GLY A 16 53.45 -16.81 -7.29
C GLY A 16 52.46 -17.56 -6.40
N ALA A 17 52.81 -17.73 -5.13
CA ALA A 17 51.91 -18.19 -4.10
C ALA A 17 50.80 -17.16 -3.84
N SER A 18 49.57 -17.65 -3.63
CA SER A 18 48.39 -17.04 -2.98
C SER A 18 47.09 -17.26 -3.76
N GLY A 19 46.75 -18.53 -4.03
CA GLY A 19 45.39 -18.92 -4.40
C GLY A 19 44.50 -18.97 -3.17
N LEU A 20 44.09 -17.78 -2.74
CA LEU A 20 43.15 -17.51 -1.66
C LEU A 20 41.93 -18.43 -1.71
N GLY A 21 41.60 -19.03 -0.56
CA GLY A 21 40.32 -19.66 -0.34
C GLY A 21 39.19 -18.68 -0.68
N TYR A 22 38.49 -18.95 -1.76
CA TYR A 22 37.35 -18.16 -2.18
C TYR A 22 36.08 -18.99 -1.97
N LEU A 23 35.26 -18.47 -1.05
CA LEU A 23 33.81 -18.64 -0.94
C LEU A 23 33.27 -19.88 -0.23
N GLY A 24 33.66 -20.02 1.04
CA GLY A 24 32.70 -20.39 2.08
C GLY A 24 31.70 -19.25 2.32
N VAL A 25 30.76 -19.00 1.40
CA VAL A 25 29.59 -18.16 1.70
C VAL A 25 28.68 -19.00 2.58
N LYS A 26 28.85 -18.84 3.89
CA LYS A 26 27.86 -19.25 4.89
C LYS A 26 26.50 -18.68 4.48
N GLN A 27 25.68 -19.54 3.88
CA GLN A 27 24.31 -19.83 4.29
C GLN A 27 23.73 -18.90 5.36
N PHE A 28 23.49 -17.63 5.02
CA PHE A 28 22.44 -16.82 5.63
C PHE A 28 21.19 -16.98 4.75
N SER A 29 20.65 -18.19 4.73
CA SER A 29 19.30 -18.45 4.24
C SER A 29 18.28 -17.94 5.28
N SER A 30 18.33 -16.65 5.58
CA SER A 30 17.13 -15.94 6.01
C SER A 30 16.37 -15.71 4.71
N LYS A 31 15.24 -16.38 4.49
CA LYS A 31 14.31 -15.93 3.44
C LYS A 31 14.17 -14.40 3.60
N PRO A 32 14.26 -13.60 2.52
CA PRO A 32 14.06 -12.16 2.63
C PRO A 32 12.75 -11.95 3.40
N LYS A 33 12.81 -11.29 4.56
CA LYS A 33 11.60 -11.02 5.32
C LYS A 33 10.66 -10.25 4.40
N GLU A 34 9.43 -10.75 4.25
CA GLU A 34 8.42 -10.07 3.46
C GLU A 34 8.26 -8.63 3.98
N THR A 35 8.46 -7.66 3.09
CA THR A 35 8.33 -6.23 3.40
C THR A 35 6.96 -5.71 3.01
N PHE A 36 6.55 -4.59 3.60
CA PHE A 36 5.28 -3.94 3.22
C PHE A 36 5.17 -3.71 1.72
N LYS A 37 6.26 -3.29 1.08
CA LYS A 37 6.32 -3.09 -0.38
C LYS A 37 6.04 -4.37 -1.16
N SER A 38 6.59 -5.50 -0.71
CA SER A 38 6.43 -6.78 -1.39
C SER A 38 5.04 -7.38 -1.23
N LYS A 39 4.45 -7.35 -0.03
CA LYS A 39 3.09 -7.88 0.23
C LYS A 39 2.00 -6.99 -0.34
N TYR A 40 2.12 -5.68 -0.14
CA TYR A 40 1.11 -4.70 -0.52
C TYR A 40 1.50 -3.92 -1.77
N ALA A 41 2.06 -4.62 -2.76
CA ALA A 41 2.60 -4.01 -3.99
C ALA A 41 1.59 -3.10 -4.70
N LEU A 42 0.31 -3.49 -4.71
CA LEU A 42 -0.77 -2.69 -5.31
C LEU A 42 -1.10 -1.41 -4.52
N ALA A 43 -0.93 -1.45 -3.19
CA ALA A 43 -1.20 -0.32 -2.31
C ALA A 43 -0.08 0.73 -2.33
N VAL A 44 1.14 0.33 -2.69
CA VAL A 44 2.31 1.24 -2.72
C VAL A 44 2.66 1.74 -4.12
N LYS A 45 2.29 1.01 -5.18
CA LYS A 45 2.65 1.35 -6.56
C LYS A 45 2.06 2.70 -6.97
N GLY A 46 2.93 3.69 -7.14
CA GLY A 46 2.55 5.06 -7.52
C GLY A 46 2.12 5.95 -6.37
N PHE A 47 2.04 5.43 -5.13
CA PHE A 47 1.58 6.18 -3.96
C PHE A 47 2.39 7.45 -3.70
N LEU A 48 3.72 7.34 -3.70
CA LEU A 48 4.63 8.46 -3.40
C LEU A 48 4.63 9.57 -4.48
N ASN A 49 3.97 9.31 -5.62
CA ASN A 49 3.86 10.24 -6.75
C ASN A 49 2.44 10.83 -6.88
N ASP A 50 1.48 10.41 -6.05
CA ASP A 50 0.09 10.88 -6.09
C ASP A 50 -0.11 12.05 -5.13
N ASP A 51 0.05 13.28 -5.62
CA ASP A 51 -0.01 14.48 -4.77
C ASP A 51 -1.38 14.67 -4.09
N LYS A 52 -2.47 14.24 -4.74
CA LYS A 52 -3.82 14.33 -4.20
C LYS A 52 -3.98 13.39 -3.01
N VAL A 53 -3.53 12.14 -3.14
CA VAL A 53 -3.57 11.17 -2.04
C VAL A 53 -2.61 11.55 -0.94
N LEU A 54 -1.40 12.01 -1.26
CA LEU A 54 -0.47 12.50 -0.24
C LEU A 54 -1.06 13.67 0.57
N GLY A 55 -1.75 14.61 -0.08
CA GLY A 55 -2.50 15.67 0.61
C GLY A 55 -3.51 15.11 1.61
N LYS A 56 -4.37 14.19 1.16
CA LYS A 56 -5.36 13.52 2.03
C LYS A 56 -4.72 12.81 3.22
N LYS A 57 -3.59 12.12 3.02
CA LYS A 57 -2.91 11.36 4.07
C LYS A 57 -2.24 12.28 5.09
N VAL A 58 -1.68 13.41 4.65
CA VAL A 58 -1.21 14.46 5.55
C VAL A 58 -2.36 15.05 6.38
N ASP A 59 -3.52 15.30 5.77
CA ASP A 59 -4.69 15.79 6.50
C ASP A 59 -5.19 14.77 7.53
N ALA A 60 -5.28 13.50 7.15
CA ALA A 60 -5.65 12.40 8.05
C ALA A 60 -4.65 12.25 9.21
N LEU A 61 -3.34 12.39 8.93
CA LEU A 61 -2.28 12.36 9.93
C LEU A 61 -2.44 13.50 10.95
N ASN A 62 -2.82 14.69 10.49
CA ASN A 62 -3.05 15.85 11.36
C ASN A 62 -4.33 15.73 12.21
N GLN A 63 -5.36 15.09 11.68
CA GLN A 63 -6.63 14.85 12.37
C GLN A 63 -6.60 13.66 13.33
N SER A 64 -5.61 12.78 13.19
CA SER A 64 -5.47 11.59 14.04
C SER A 64 -5.22 11.97 15.50
N SER A 65 -6.00 11.36 16.40
CA SER A 65 -5.76 11.42 17.84
C SER A 65 -4.59 10.53 18.28
N ALA A 66 -4.26 9.50 17.49
CA ALA A 66 -3.10 8.65 17.70
C ALA A 66 -1.88 9.26 17.00
N SER A 67 -0.77 9.37 17.74
CA SER A 67 0.51 9.78 17.16
C SER A 67 1.08 8.66 16.29
N PRO A 68 1.57 8.96 15.07
CA PRO A 68 2.29 7.97 14.28
C PRO A 68 3.56 7.54 15.01
N LYS A 69 4.01 6.31 14.76
CA LYS A 69 5.23 5.78 15.38
C LYS A 69 6.49 6.21 14.65
N HIS A 70 6.43 6.32 13.33
CA HIS A 70 7.57 6.67 12.52
C HIS A 70 7.94 8.16 12.67
N THR A 71 9.22 8.45 12.86
CA THR A 71 9.74 9.80 13.16
C THR A 71 9.47 10.81 12.05
N ASP A 72 9.65 10.44 10.77
CA ASP A 72 9.30 11.32 9.65
C ASP A 72 7.78 11.55 9.52
N LEU A 73 6.93 10.63 10.00
CA LEU A 73 5.48 10.88 10.03
C LEU A 73 5.12 11.85 11.16
N LEU A 74 5.78 11.75 12.32
CA LEU A 74 5.66 12.78 13.35
C LEU A 74 6.09 14.15 12.81
N GLU A 75 7.17 14.19 12.03
CA GLU A 75 7.62 15.41 11.37
C GLU A 75 6.60 15.93 10.36
N ALA A 76 6.03 15.06 9.52
CA ALA A 76 4.96 15.43 8.60
C ALA A 76 3.77 16.06 9.33
N GLN A 77 3.37 15.49 10.46
CA GLN A 77 2.31 16.04 11.30
C GLN A 77 2.67 17.43 11.85
N LYS A 78 3.91 17.62 12.33
CA LYS A 78 4.39 18.93 12.82
C LYS A 78 4.40 19.99 11.72
N GLN A 79 4.93 19.64 10.55
CA GLN A 79 4.97 20.54 9.38
C GLN A 79 3.55 20.94 8.96
N LYS A 80 2.59 20.01 8.97
CA LYS A 80 1.19 20.31 8.67
C LYS A 80 0.57 21.26 9.70
N LYS A 81 0.85 21.06 10.99
CA LYS A 81 0.41 21.97 12.08
C LYS A 81 1.00 23.37 11.95
N ALA A 82 2.18 23.50 11.35
CA ALA A 82 2.82 24.77 11.02
C ALA A 82 2.37 25.35 9.66
N SER A 83 1.31 24.80 9.05
CA SER A 83 0.80 25.19 7.73
C SER A 83 1.83 25.07 6.59
N ASN A 84 2.84 24.20 6.75
CA ASN A 84 3.82 23.89 5.71
C ASN A 84 3.44 22.59 4.99
N ASP A 85 2.50 22.69 4.05
CA ASP A 85 1.99 21.52 3.32
C ASP A 85 3.05 20.82 2.47
N ALA A 86 3.94 21.59 1.84
CA ALA A 86 5.03 21.02 1.04
C ALA A 86 6.01 20.24 1.92
N GLY A 87 6.44 20.82 3.05
CA GLY A 87 7.31 20.14 4.02
C GLY A 87 6.64 18.91 4.62
N ALA A 88 5.34 18.97 4.89
CA ALA A 88 4.57 17.84 5.41
C ALA A 88 4.53 16.68 4.42
N LYS A 89 4.27 16.95 3.14
CA LYS A 89 4.26 15.92 2.09
C LYS A 89 5.64 15.32 1.87
N GLU A 90 6.71 16.11 1.88
CA GLU A 90 8.07 15.59 1.73
C GLU A 90 8.49 14.71 2.92
N ALA A 91 8.13 15.09 4.15
CA ALA A 91 8.34 14.24 5.32
C ALA A 91 7.52 12.95 5.26
N LEU A 92 6.24 13.03 4.85
CA LEU A 92 5.39 11.85 4.62
C LEU A 92 6.05 10.89 3.62
N LYS A 93 6.54 11.40 2.48
CA LYS A 93 7.21 10.58 1.47
C LYS A 93 8.42 9.84 2.01
N ARG A 94 9.29 10.52 2.77
CA ARG A 94 10.46 9.87 3.39
C ARG A 94 10.04 8.77 4.36
N GLY A 95 9.11 9.07 5.26
CA GLY A 95 8.63 8.10 6.24
C GLY A 95 7.98 6.89 5.58
N CYS A 96 7.13 7.11 4.59
CA CYS A 96 6.50 6.01 3.85
C CYS A 96 7.51 5.20 3.04
N SER A 97 8.51 5.83 2.43
CA SER A 97 9.57 5.11 1.72
C SER A 97 10.37 4.21 2.66
N ASP A 98 10.69 4.65 3.87
CA ASP A 98 11.39 3.82 4.85
C ASP A 98 10.50 2.66 5.35
N ILE A 99 9.23 2.94 5.66
CA ILE A 99 8.24 1.92 6.06
C ILE A 99 8.11 0.82 5.00
N TYR A 100 8.13 1.16 3.71
CA TYR A 100 7.98 0.20 2.62
C TYR A 100 9.02 -0.92 2.63
N ASP A 101 10.23 -0.60 3.05
CA ASP A 101 11.35 -1.53 3.10
C ASP A 101 11.46 -2.25 4.46
N LYS A 102 10.58 -1.94 5.43
CA LYS A 102 10.49 -2.67 6.70
C LYS A 102 9.77 -4.00 6.53
N ALA A 103 10.14 -4.96 7.38
CA ALA A 103 9.42 -6.22 7.52
C ALA A 103 7.99 -5.97 8.04
N ILE A 104 7.05 -6.80 7.61
CA ILE A 104 5.62 -6.67 7.96
C ILE A 104 5.35 -6.97 9.43
N GLU A 105 6.24 -7.75 10.06
CA GLU A 105 6.24 -8.01 11.49
C GLU A 105 6.67 -6.79 12.32
N SER A 106 7.12 -5.70 11.69
CA SER A 106 7.43 -4.47 12.42
C SER A 106 6.16 -3.81 12.96
N ASP A 107 6.35 -2.88 13.88
CA ASP A 107 5.29 -2.21 14.59
C ASP A 107 4.64 -1.07 13.79
N PHE A 108 5.03 -0.91 12.52
CA PHE A 108 4.57 0.14 11.60
C PHE A 108 3.32 -0.22 10.78
N LEU A 109 2.64 -1.34 11.04
CA LEU A 109 1.45 -1.74 10.27
C LEU A 109 0.35 -0.67 10.28
N GLU A 110 0.09 -0.05 11.43
CA GLU A 110 -0.93 1.01 11.54
C GLU A 110 -0.49 2.28 10.82
N ASP A 111 0.78 2.68 10.91
CA ASP A 111 1.30 3.81 10.15
C ASP A 111 1.21 3.54 8.64
N PHE A 112 1.56 2.32 8.22
CA PHE A 112 1.46 1.88 6.85
C PHE A 112 0.02 1.95 6.32
N LYS A 113 -0.90 1.33 7.04
CA LYS A 113 -2.33 1.25 6.68
C LYS A 113 -2.96 2.64 6.61
N ASN A 114 -2.70 3.49 7.59
CA ASN A 114 -3.42 4.76 7.73
C ASN A 114 -2.81 5.88 6.88
N TYR A 115 -1.49 5.87 6.66
CA TYR A 115 -0.78 7.03 6.09
C TYR A 115 0.08 6.72 4.88
N CYS A 116 0.54 5.48 4.71
CA CYS A 116 1.51 5.10 3.68
C CYS A 116 0.98 4.05 2.71
N SER A 117 -0.32 3.97 2.50
CA SER A 117 -0.87 3.08 1.47
C SER A 117 -2.11 3.67 0.86
N PHE A 118 -2.34 3.33 -0.41
CA PHE A 118 -3.67 3.46 -0.97
C PHE A 118 -4.61 2.54 -0.19
N ASN A 119 -5.73 3.10 0.23
CA ASN A 119 -6.88 2.33 0.68
C ASN A 119 -7.88 2.17 -0.46
N ASN A 120 -8.95 1.41 -0.25
CA ASN A 120 -9.97 1.19 -1.28
C ASN A 120 -10.65 2.50 -1.72
N GLU A 121 -10.82 3.46 -0.82
CA GLU A 121 -11.36 4.79 -1.15
C GLU A 121 -10.49 5.54 -2.17
N ASP A 122 -9.17 5.48 -2.00
CA ASP A 122 -8.20 6.16 -2.87
C ASP A 122 -8.20 5.60 -4.31
N LYS A 123 -8.82 4.42 -4.52
CA LYS A 123 -8.95 3.76 -5.82
C LYS A 123 -10.36 3.82 -6.43
N ILE A 124 -11.26 4.60 -5.84
CA ILE A 124 -12.52 4.97 -6.50
C ILE A 124 -12.21 5.74 -7.79
N GLU A 125 -12.98 5.48 -8.85
CA GLU A 125 -12.78 6.10 -10.16
C GLU A 125 -12.83 7.62 -10.11
N THR A 126 -12.04 8.28 -10.96
CA THR A 126 -12.11 9.73 -11.15
C THR A 126 -13.53 10.16 -11.49
N GLY A 127 -14.03 11.18 -10.78
CA GLY A 127 -15.40 11.69 -10.94
C GLY A 127 -16.42 11.06 -9.99
N LYS A 128 -16.04 10.02 -9.25
CA LYS A 128 -16.85 9.44 -8.18
C LYS A 128 -16.27 9.73 -6.80
N THR A 129 -17.12 9.59 -5.79
CA THR A 129 -16.80 9.76 -4.37
C THR A 129 -17.36 8.60 -3.56
N LEU A 130 -16.81 8.38 -2.36
CA LEU A 130 -17.39 7.43 -1.43
C LEU A 130 -18.79 7.90 -1.01
N VAL A 131 -19.72 6.95 -0.88
CA VAL A 131 -20.99 7.18 -0.18
C VAL A 131 -20.73 7.74 1.22
N ALA A 132 -21.44 8.81 1.56
CA ALA A 132 -21.21 9.58 2.78
C ALA A 132 -22.42 9.50 3.72
N ASP A 133 -23.62 9.34 3.16
CA ASP A 133 -24.89 9.36 3.87
C ASP A 133 -25.76 8.13 3.54
N LYS A 134 -26.65 7.76 4.46
CA LYS A 134 -27.58 6.63 4.29
C LYS A 134 -28.46 6.80 3.05
N ASN A 135 -28.83 8.03 2.72
CA ASN A 135 -29.71 8.31 1.58
C ASN A 135 -29.02 8.06 0.24
N ASP A 136 -27.68 7.98 0.21
CA ASP A 136 -26.93 7.60 -0.99
C ASP A 136 -27.30 6.18 -1.46
N PHE A 137 -27.75 5.30 -0.56
CA PHE A 137 -28.09 3.90 -0.90
C PHE A 137 -29.48 3.71 -1.51
N THR A 138 -30.30 4.75 -1.60
CA THR A 138 -31.68 4.66 -2.10
C THR A 138 -31.73 4.02 -3.50
N ASN A 139 -30.76 4.35 -4.36
CA ASN A 139 -30.69 3.81 -5.73
C ASN A 139 -29.90 2.49 -5.83
N HIS A 140 -29.28 2.00 -4.75
CA HIS A 140 -28.46 0.79 -4.76
C HIS A 140 -29.24 -0.46 -4.32
N LEU A 141 -30.45 -0.30 -3.75
CA LEU A 141 -31.24 -1.39 -3.20
C LEU A 141 -31.52 -2.51 -4.22
N ASN A 142 -31.98 -2.14 -5.42
CA ASN A 142 -32.33 -3.13 -6.45
C ASN A 142 -31.09 -3.89 -6.93
N SER A 143 -29.96 -3.19 -7.10
CA SER A 143 -28.69 -3.83 -7.44
C SER A 143 -28.26 -4.82 -6.36
N PHE A 144 -28.37 -4.45 -5.07
CA PHE A 144 -28.04 -5.34 -3.96
C PHE A 144 -28.97 -6.56 -3.87
N LYS A 145 -30.29 -6.36 -4.00
CA LYS A 145 -31.26 -7.47 -3.99
C LYS A 145 -31.02 -8.46 -5.13
N GLY A 146 -30.63 -7.95 -6.30
CA GLY A 146 -30.35 -8.74 -7.49
C GLY A 146 -29.11 -9.63 -7.41
N LYS A 147 -28.16 -9.37 -6.51
CA LYS A 147 -26.97 -10.21 -6.34
C LYS A 147 -27.28 -11.49 -5.57
N LYS A 148 -26.69 -12.61 -5.97
CA LYS A 148 -26.65 -13.82 -5.13
C LYS A 148 -25.69 -13.62 -3.97
N VAL A 149 -25.88 -14.34 -2.87
CA VAL A 149 -25.02 -14.21 -1.68
C VAL A 149 -23.56 -14.55 -2.02
N GLU A 150 -23.35 -15.46 -2.95
CA GLU A 150 -22.04 -15.91 -3.40
C GLU A 150 -21.30 -14.84 -4.21
N GLU A 151 -22.05 -13.93 -4.86
CA GLU A 151 -21.51 -12.83 -5.67
C GLU A 151 -21.05 -11.64 -4.80
N LEU A 152 -21.55 -11.54 -3.57
CA LEU A 152 -21.20 -10.47 -2.64
C LEU A 152 -19.82 -10.71 -2.01
N GLN A 153 -19.09 -9.62 -1.71
CA GLN A 153 -17.93 -9.70 -0.82
C GLN A 153 -18.37 -10.02 0.63
N ALA A 154 -17.46 -10.59 1.42
CA ALA A 154 -17.72 -11.14 2.76
C ALA A 154 -18.62 -10.29 3.67
N GLY A 155 -18.35 -9.00 3.89
CA GLY A 155 -19.14 -8.17 4.80
C GLY A 155 -20.49 -7.73 4.25
N PHE A 156 -20.70 -7.74 2.93
CA PHE A 156 -22.03 -7.56 2.33
C PHE A 156 -22.89 -8.82 2.48
N LYS A 157 -22.28 -10.02 2.59
CA LYS A 157 -23.05 -11.28 2.80
C LYS A 157 -23.81 -11.29 4.12
N SER A 158 -23.26 -10.63 5.15
CA SER A 158 -23.92 -10.51 6.47
C SER A 158 -25.05 -9.49 6.50
N ILE A 159 -25.22 -8.67 5.46
CA ILE A 159 -26.27 -7.66 5.41
C ILE A 159 -27.55 -8.32 4.89
N LYS A 160 -28.55 -8.42 5.77
CA LYS A 160 -29.86 -8.98 5.42
C LYS A 160 -30.50 -8.16 4.29
N LYS A 161 -30.97 -8.85 3.25
CA LYS A 161 -31.75 -8.21 2.18
C LYS A 161 -33.09 -7.71 2.73
N PRO A 162 -33.48 -6.45 2.49
CA PRO A 162 -34.78 -5.92 2.91
C PRO A 162 -35.93 -6.70 2.26
N SER A 163 -36.96 -7.02 3.03
CA SER A 163 -38.14 -7.76 2.59
C SER A 163 -39.18 -6.88 1.88
N GLU A 164 -39.20 -5.57 2.16
CA GLU A 164 -40.13 -4.61 1.56
C GLU A 164 -39.52 -3.89 0.34
N ASP A 165 -40.34 -3.21 -0.46
CA ASP A 165 -39.92 -2.47 -1.66
C ASP A 165 -38.98 -1.29 -1.37
N GLY A 166 -38.83 -0.90 -0.10
CA GLY A 166 -37.95 0.17 0.36
C GLY A 166 -36.65 -0.29 1.01
N ALA A 167 -35.64 0.58 0.96
CA ALA A 167 -34.43 0.45 1.76
C ALA A 167 -34.75 0.94 3.18
N ASP A 168 -34.96 0.01 4.12
CA ASP A 168 -35.15 0.39 5.51
C ASP A 168 -33.86 1.01 6.10
N GLU A 169 -34.01 1.79 7.17
CA GLU A 169 -32.89 2.50 7.79
C GLU A 169 -31.81 1.57 8.34
N THR A 170 -32.18 0.37 8.79
CA THR A 170 -31.23 -0.62 9.32
C THR A 170 -30.33 -1.15 8.21
N TRP A 171 -30.89 -1.42 7.03
CA TRP A 171 -30.12 -1.83 5.87
C TRP A 171 -29.19 -0.71 5.37
N LYS A 172 -29.68 0.53 5.28
CA LYS A 172 -28.84 1.66 4.87
C LYS A 172 -27.69 1.90 5.85
N GLU A 173 -27.93 1.77 7.15
CA GLU A 173 -26.89 1.84 8.18
C GLU A 173 -25.83 0.75 8.01
N ALA A 174 -26.27 -0.49 7.81
CA ALA A 174 -25.36 -1.62 7.60
C ALA A 174 -24.51 -1.41 6.34
N MET A 175 -25.11 -0.96 5.24
CA MET A 175 -24.41 -0.67 3.99
C MET A 175 -23.40 0.48 4.16
N LEU A 176 -23.79 1.58 4.82
CA LEU A 176 -22.91 2.71 5.08
C LEU A 176 -21.72 2.30 5.96
N GLY A 177 -21.99 1.55 7.02
CA GLY A 177 -20.97 1.03 7.92
C GLY A 177 -19.97 0.15 7.20
N GLU A 178 -20.46 -0.77 6.37
CA GLU A 178 -19.63 -1.68 5.61
C GLU A 178 -18.79 -0.95 4.54
N CYS A 179 -19.37 0.00 3.82
CA CYS A 179 -18.64 0.84 2.88
C CYS A 179 -17.53 1.65 3.57
N LYS A 180 -17.81 2.26 4.73
CA LYS A 180 -16.82 3.01 5.52
C LYS A 180 -15.71 2.11 6.08
N ARG A 181 -16.04 0.86 6.41
CA ARG A 181 -15.08 -0.13 6.88
C ARG A 181 -14.13 -0.53 5.75
N LEU A 182 -14.68 -0.97 4.62
CA LEU A 182 -13.92 -1.35 3.44
C LEU A 182 -13.10 -0.20 2.87
N SER A 183 -13.62 1.02 2.85
CA SER A 183 -12.93 2.17 2.27
C SER A 183 -11.57 2.44 2.92
N LYS A 184 -11.42 2.06 4.20
CA LYS A 184 -10.20 2.22 5.01
C LYS A 184 -9.25 1.03 4.99
N GLU A 185 -9.63 -0.08 4.37
CA GLU A 185 -8.74 -1.23 4.22
C GLU A 185 -7.65 -0.96 3.18
N ILE A 186 -6.50 -1.61 3.36
CA ILE A 186 -5.37 -1.52 2.44
C ILE A 186 -5.84 -2.01 1.06
N PHE A 187 -5.49 -1.28 0.01
CA PHE A 187 -5.84 -1.68 -1.35
C PHE A 187 -5.01 -2.89 -1.79
N GLU A 188 -5.62 -4.08 -1.71
CA GLU A 188 -5.02 -5.34 -2.15
C GLU A 188 -5.56 -5.80 -3.51
N GLY A 189 -6.39 -5.00 -4.16
CA GLY A 189 -7.05 -5.30 -5.43
C GLY A 189 -8.50 -4.84 -5.45
N GLU A 190 -9.17 -5.00 -6.59
CA GLU A 190 -10.60 -4.68 -6.66
C GLU A 190 -11.43 -5.64 -5.80
N ILE A 191 -12.26 -5.07 -4.94
CA ILE A 191 -13.20 -5.82 -4.11
C ILE A 191 -14.53 -5.95 -4.86
N PRO A 192 -15.10 -7.17 -4.98
CA PRO A 192 -16.41 -7.37 -5.59
C PRO A 192 -17.47 -6.43 -5.02
N ASN A 193 -18.19 -5.75 -5.92
CA ASN A 193 -19.28 -4.82 -5.64
C ASN A 193 -18.95 -3.62 -4.74
N PHE A 194 -17.70 -3.42 -4.31
CA PHE A 194 -17.34 -2.25 -3.49
C PHE A 194 -17.63 -0.95 -4.24
N LYS A 195 -17.13 -0.81 -5.47
CA LYS A 195 -17.39 0.40 -6.27
C LYS A 195 -18.86 0.50 -6.69
N GLU A 196 -19.54 -0.62 -6.89
CA GLU A 196 -20.97 -0.66 -7.24
C GLU A 196 -21.86 -0.12 -6.12
N PHE A 197 -21.52 -0.39 -4.87
CA PHE A 197 -22.34 -0.02 -3.72
C PHE A 197 -21.81 1.18 -2.93
N CYS A 198 -20.50 1.45 -2.99
CA CYS A 198 -19.85 2.44 -2.15
C CYS A 198 -19.37 3.67 -2.92
N ALA A 199 -19.48 3.72 -4.25
CA ALA A 199 -19.12 4.90 -5.03
C ALA A 199 -20.35 5.56 -5.65
N LYS A 200 -20.38 6.90 -5.63
CA LYS A 200 -21.41 7.76 -6.24
C LYS A 200 -20.78 8.85 -7.10
#